data_AF-A0A1G7B2B6-F1
#
_entry.id   AF-A0A1G7B2B6-F1
#
_cell.length_a   1.000
_cell.length_b   1.000
_cell.length_c   1.000
_cell.angle_alpha   90.00
_cell.angle_beta   90.00
_cell.angle_gamma   90.00
#
_symmetry.space_group_name_H-M   'P 1'
#
loop_
_entity.id
_entity.type
_entity.pdbx_description
1 polymer ?
#
loop_
_entity_poly.entity_id
_entity_poly.type
_entity_poly.pdbx_seq_one_letter_code
_entity_poly.pdbx_strand_id
1 'polypeptide(L)'
;MAGQRLHALPFAEVSAVCTHPNHLGRGYAKQLLIQQVNRIQAANQTPYLHVKDTNERAISVYESLGFAKRIPVFFYVIQRDK
;
A
#
# COMPACT_ATOMS: atom_id res chain seq x y z
N MET A 1 -8.03 -5.92 5.76
CA MET A 1 -8.49 -4.54 5.47
C MET A 1 -7.49 -3.87 4.53
N ALA A 2 -7.95 -2.88 3.78
CA ALA A 2 -7.13 -1.92 3.04
C ALA A 2 -7.95 -0.63 2.89
N GLY A 3 -7.28 0.51 2.87
CA GLY A 3 -7.91 1.82 2.79
C GLY A 3 -7.17 2.78 1.86
N GLN A 4 -7.66 4.01 1.79
CA GLN A 4 -6.94 5.14 1.20
C GLN A 4 -6.54 6.10 2.32
N ARG A 5 -5.45 6.85 2.15
CA ARG A 5 -5.00 7.83 3.15
C ARG A 5 -4.71 9.19 2.55
N LEU A 6 -3.56 9.37 1.89
CA LEU A 6 -3.17 10.66 1.30
C LEU A 6 -3.75 10.82 -0.11
N HIS A 7 -4.31 11.99 -0.41
CA HIS A 7 -4.80 12.36 -1.75
C HIS A 7 -4.04 13.60 -2.26
N ALA A 8 -2.83 13.39 -2.76
CA ALA A 8 -2.00 14.44 -3.34
C ALA A 8 -2.14 14.40 -4.86
N LEU A 9 -3.01 15.22 -5.44
CA LEU A 9 -3.30 15.19 -6.88
C LEU A 9 -2.02 15.25 -7.74
N PRO A 10 -1.89 14.39 -8.77
CA PRO A 10 -2.89 13.45 -9.32
C PRO A 10 -2.95 12.07 -8.63
N PHE A 11 -2.38 11.89 -7.43
CA PHE A 11 -2.19 10.61 -6.78
C PHE A 11 -3.15 10.35 -5.60
N ALA A 12 -3.40 9.07 -5.29
CA ALA A 12 -4.02 8.62 -4.05
C ALA A 12 -3.27 7.43 -3.44
N GLU A 13 -3.05 7.47 -2.12
CA GLU A 13 -2.27 6.47 -1.40
C GLU A 13 -3.15 5.30 -0.96
N VAL A 14 -2.79 4.08 -1.33
CA VAL A 14 -3.32 2.87 -0.69
C VAL A 14 -2.57 2.64 0.62
N SER A 15 -3.31 2.48 1.72
CA SER A 15 -2.73 2.37 3.05
C SER A 15 -3.45 1.34 3.92
N ALA A 16 -2.89 1.08 5.11
CA ALA A 16 -3.43 0.17 6.11
C ALA A 16 -3.80 -1.23 5.56
N VAL A 17 -2.98 -1.78 4.66
CA VAL A 17 -3.15 -3.14 4.14
C VAL A 17 -2.73 -4.12 5.22
N CYS A 18 -3.68 -4.83 5.81
CA CYS A 18 -3.37 -5.87 6.77
C CYS A 18 -4.32 -7.07 6.63
N THR A 19 -3.79 -8.24 6.97
CA THR A 19 -4.53 -9.50 6.99
C THR A 19 -4.22 -10.16 8.32
N HIS A 20 -5.26 -10.61 9.04
CA HIS A 20 -5.08 -11.32 10.29
C HIS A 20 -4.19 -12.57 10.08
N PRO A 21 -3.27 -12.92 11.01
CA PRO A 21 -2.33 -14.03 10.83
C PRO A 21 -3.00 -15.36 10.44
N ASN A 22 -4.14 -15.69 11.04
CA ASN A 22 -4.92 -16.91 10.73
C ASN A 22 -5.57 -16.92 9.34
N HIS A 23 -5.47 -15.82 8.58
CA HIS A 23 -6.09 -15.65 7.26
C HIS A 23 -5.05 -15.36 6.16
N LEU A 24 -3.76 -15.53 6.45
CA LEU A 24 -2.69 -15.38 5.46
C LEU A 24 -2.75 -16.48 4.38
N GLY A 25 -2.13 -16.24 3.23
CA GLY A 25 -2.00 -17.23 2.15
C GLY A 25 -3.24 -17.45 1.29
N ARG A 26 -4.36 -16.77 1.59
CA ARG A 26 -5.65 -16.94 0.89
C ARG A 26 -5.95 -15.86 -0.17
N GLY A 27 -4.98 -14.99 -0.47
CA GLY A 27 -5.15 -13.93 -1.48
C GLY A 27 -5.97 -12.70 -1.05
N TYR A 28 -6.45 -12.62 0.19
CA TYR A 28 -7.31 -11.50 0.63
C TYR A 28 -6.68 -10.11 0.49
N ALA A 29 -5.37 -9.98 0.77
CA ALA A 29 -4.66 -8.71 0.57
C ALA A 29 -4.73 -8.27 -0.90
N LYS A 30 -4.53 -9.19 -1.85
CA LYS A 30 -4.58 -8.93 -3.29
C LYS A 30 -5.96 -8.47 -3.73
N GLN A 31 -7.01 -9.14 -3.26
CA GLN A 31 -8.41 -8.79 -3.57
C GLN A 31 -8.75 -7.37 -3.10
N LEU A 32 -8.39 -7.03 -1.86
CA LEU A 32 -8.64 -5.69 -1.31
C LEU A 32 -7.81 -4.61 -2.02
N LEU A 33 -6.56 -4.91 -2.39
CA LEU A 33 -5.72 -4.00 -3.16
C LEU A 33 -6.31 -3.70 -4.55
N ILE A 34 -6.77 -4.73 -5.28
CA ILE A 34 -7.41 -4.56 -6.60
C ILE A 34 -8.62 -3.64 -6.48
N GLN A 35 -9.48 -3.86 -5.47
CA GLN A 35 -10.63 -3.00 -5.23
C GLN A 35 -10.21 -1.53 -5.03
N GLN A 36 -9.18 -1.28 -4.23
CA GLN A 36 -8.72 0.07 -3.94
C GLN A 36 -8.06 0.73 -5.16
N VAL A 37 -7.26 -0.01 -5.93
CA VAL A 37 -6.68 0.45 -7.20
C VAL A 37 -7.78 0.86 -8.18
N ASN A 38 -8.79 0.02 -8.38
CA ASN A 38 -9.91 0.32 -9.27
C ASN A 38 -10.66 1.59 -8.84
N ARG A 39 -10.89 1.78 -7.53
CA ARG A 39 -11.53 2.99 -7.01
C ARG A 39 -10.70 4.25 -7.26
N ILE A 40 -9.38 4.17 -7.11
CA ILE A 40 -8.48 5.31 -7.35
C ILE A 40 -8.46 5.66 -8.84
N GLN A 41 -8.35 4.66 -9.71
CA GLN A 41 -8.36 4.87 -11.16
C GLN A 41 -9.70 5.41 -11.66
N ALA A 42 -10.82 4.93 -11.12
CA ALA A 42 -12.15 5.46 -11.44
C ALA A 42 -12.32 6.94 -11.05
N ALA A 43 -11.53 7.42 -10.09
CA ALA A 43 -11.46 8.84 -9.72
C ALA A 43 -10.46 9.65 -10.57
N ASN A 44 -9.93 9.07 -11.67
CA ASN A 44 -8.87 9.66 -12.51
C ASN A 44 -7.58 9.98 -11.71
N GLN A 45 -7.30 9.21 -10.67
CA GLN A 45 -6.09 9.34 -9.87
C GLN A 45 -5.12 8.17 -10.10
N THR A 46 -3.84 8.39 -9.81
CA THR A 46 -2.80 7.37 -9.88
C THR A 46 -2.56 6.75 -8.49
N PRO A 47 -2.69 5.42 -8.34
CA PRO A 47 -2.45 4.76 -7.06
C PRO A 47 -0.96 4.71 -6.74
N TYR A 48 -0.62 4.97 -5.48
CA TYR A 48 0.72 4.73 -4.94
C TYR A 48 0.64 4.19 -3.51
N LEU A 49 1.75 3.68 -2.99
CA LEU A 49 1.87 3.23 -1.60
C LEU A 49 3.33 3.28 -1.17
N HIS A 50 3.54 3.18 0.14
CA HIS A 50 4.86 3.02 0.73
C HIS A 50 4.95 1.68 1.46
N VAL A 51 6.12 1.07 1.39
CA VAL A 51 6.43 -0.20 2.05
C VAL A 51 7.85 -0.13 2.58
N LYS A 52 8.11 -0.75 3.74
CA LYS A 52 9.48 -0.96 4.21
C LYS A 52 10.22 -1.84 3.20
N ASP A 53 11.43 -1.47 2.85
CA ASP A 53 12.29 -2.20 1.92
C ASP A 53 12.61 -3.64 2.39
N THR A 54 12.59 -3.89 3.69
CA THR A 54 12.74 -5.21 4.32
C THR A 54 11.48 -6.10 4.26
N ASN A 55 10.34 -5.59 3.77
CA ASN A 55 9.10 -6.37 3.69
C ASN A 55 8.91 -7.02 2.31
N GLU A 56 9.77 -7.98 1.99
CA GLU A 56 9.82 -8.68 0.70
C GLU A 56 8.46 -9.30 0.31
N ARG A 57 7.75 -9.88 1.28
CA ARG A 57 6.43 -10.47 1.05
C ARG A 57 5.43 -9.43 0.55
N ALA A 58 5.39 -8.25 1.15
CA ALA A 58 4.46 -7.20 0.73
C ALA A 58 4.89 -6.62 -0.63
N ILE A 59 6.18 -6.41 -0.84
CA ILE A 59 6.76 -5.95 -2.12
C ILE A 59 6.34 -6.87 -3.26
N SER A 60 6.51 -8.19 -3.12
CA SER A 60 6.12 -9.17 -4.13
C SER A 60 4.62 -9.12 -4.47
N VAL A 61 3.76 -8.93 -3.46
CA VAL A 61 2.31 -8.74 -3.69
C VAL A 61 2.04 -7.48 -4.51
N TYR A 62 2.68 -6.36 -4.18
CA TYR A 62 2.49 -5.10 -4.89
C TYR A 62 3.02 -5.17 -6.33
N GLU A 63 4.20 -5.75 -6.55
CA GLU A 63 4.77 -5.95 -7.89
C GLU A 63 3.88 -6.86 -8.75
N SER A 64 3.29 -7.92 -8.17
CA SER A 64 2.33 -8.79 -8.87
C SER A 64 1.03 -8.07 -9.30
N LEU A 65 0.79 -6.86 -8.79
CA LEU A 65 -0.33 -6.00 -9.13
C LEU A 65 0.06 -4.83 -10.05
N GLY A 66 1.31 -4.80 -10.54
CA GLY A 66 1.80 -3.78 -11.46
C GLY A 66 2.36 -2.52 -10.79
N PHE A 67 2.51 -2.51 -9.46
CA PHE A 67 3.29 -1.46 -8.81
C PHE A 67 4.78 -1.65 -9.12
N ALA A 68 5.50 -0.55 -9.29
CA ALA A 68 6.94 -0.54 -9.47
C ALA A 68 7.59 0.35 -8.42
N LYS A 69 8.82 0.02 -8.01
CA LYS A 69 9.62 0.89 -7.15
C LYS A 69 9.88 2.21 -7.89
N ARG A 70 9.38 3.31 -7.33
CA ARG A 70 9.61 4.67 -7.86
C ARG A 70 10.89 5.28 -7.31
N ILE A 71 10.97 5.44 -5.98
CA ILE A 71 12.10 6.02 -5.25
C ILE A 71 12.13 5.50 -3.80
N PRO A 72 13.29 5.49 -3.12
CA PRO A 72 13.33 5.37 -1.67
C PRO A 72 12.75 6.63 -1.00
N VAL A 73 12.14 6.48 0.17
CA VAL A 73 11.59 7.57 0.97
C VAL A 73 12.06 7.46 2.42
N PHE A 74 12.22 8.60 3.09
CA PHE A 74 12.64 8.63 4.49
C PHE A 74 11.42 8.69 5.41
N PHE A 75 11.39 7.80 6.40
CA PHE A 75 10.41 7.81 7.49
C PHE A 75 11.10 8.18 8.79
N TYR A 76 10.69 9.30 9.38
CA TYR A 76 11.19 9.77 10.67
C TYR A 76 10.11 9.55 11.74
N VAL A 77 10.52 9.00 12.88
CA VAL A 77 9.70 8.93 14.09
C VAL A 77 10.36 9.82 15.12
N ILE A 78 9.69 10.90 15.49
CA ILE A 78 10.17 11.84 16.51
C ILE A 78 9.42 11.52 17.80
N GLN A 79 10.17 11.21 18.85
CA GLN A 79 9.64 10.96 20.17
C GLN A 79 10.41 11.80 21.18
N ARG A 80 9.74 12.22 22.25
CA ARG A 80 10.41 12.83 23.39
C ARG A 80 11.14 11.75 24.17
N ASP A 81 12.34 12.05 24.66
CA ASP A 81 13.01 11.18 25.63
C ASP A 81 12.13 11.01 26.87
N LYS A 82 12.08 9.77 27.37
CA LYS A 82 11.29 9.41 28.56
C LYS A 82 11.85 10.05 29.81
#